data_AF-A0A1A9V2E0-F1
#
_entry.id   AF-A0A1A9V2E0-F1
#
_cell.length_a   1.000
_cell.length_b   1.000
_cell.length_c   1.000
_cell.angle_alpha   90.00
_cell.angle_beta   90.00
_cell.angle_gamma   90.00
#
_symmetry.space_group_name_H-M   'P 1'
#
loop_
_entity.id
_entity.type
_entity.pdbx_description
1 polymer ?
#
loop_
_entity_poly.entity_id
_entity_poly.type
_entity_poly.pdbx_seq_one_letter_code
_entity_poly.pdbx_strand_id
1 'polypeptide(L)'
;MDHLHRQEEQSSCDISKIPIKPKSYEYPLLNDIIKCVPKPNNNKNKSKNDIGQTYLTVGDFQYFHYGCDGHQDHGWGCAYRSLQSMCSWILNKKGQNQNVPSIEEIQRTLVMLGDKNQKFIDSRDWIGALEVCYVIDALYNVSSKIIHVTKFEKLENHIESLAKYFQDIGGFVMMGGDMDASSKGIAGIRRDRENTYLLIVDPHFSGVPTSVQELIDKGYIRWRNINEFIDNSFHNLCLPIF
;
A
#
# COMPACT_ATOMS: atom_id res chain seq x y z
N MET A 1 54.52 -13.12 -11.18
CA MET A 1 53.85 -13.62 -9.97
C MET A 1 53.28 -12.42 -9.26
N ASP A 2 52.01 -12.55 -8.90
CA ASP A 2 51.21 -11.62 -8.08
C ASP A 2 50.85 -10.27 -8.71
N HIS A 3 49.63 -10.19 -9.27
CA HIS A 3 48.66 -9.10 -9.00
C HIS A 3 47.42 -9.05 -9.91
N LEU A 4 47.02 -10.15 -10.55
CA LEU A 4 45.76 -10.16 -11.33
C LEU A 4 45.07 -11.51 -11.15
N HIS A 5 44.35 -11.70 -10.04
CA HIS A 5 43.26 -12.69 -9.88
C HIS A 5 42.69 -12.61 -8.45
N ARG A 6 42.08 -11.47 -8.11
CA ARG A 6 41.08 -11.40 -7.04
C ARG A 6 40.07 -10.33 -7.42
N GLN A 7 38.81 -10.65 -7.17
CA GLN A 7 37.60 -9.83 -7.35
C GLN A 7 36.93 -9.98 -8.71
N GLU A 8 36.16 -11.07 -8.83
CA GLU A 8 34.79 -11.03 -9.36
C GLU A 8 34.05 -12.29 -8.89
N GLU A 9 33.95 -12.46 -7.56
CA GLU A 9 32.91 -13.28 -6.96
C GLU A 9 31.96 -12.34 -6.24
N GLN A 10 31.19 -11.58 -7.03
CA GLN A 10 29.99 -10.94 -6.54
C GLN A 10 28.94 -12.04 -6.47
N SER A 11 28.83 -12.66 -5.29
CA SER A 11 27.74 -13.56 -4.95
C SER A 11 26.43 -12.85 -5.28
N SER A 12 25.78 -13.25 -6.38
CA SER A 12 24.39 -12.89 -6.62
C SER A 12 23.60 -13.62 -5.53
N CYS A 13 23.33 -12.94 -4.42
CA CYS A 13 22.35 -13.42 -3.47
C CYS A 13 21.06 -13.56 -4.28
N ASP A 14 20.63 -14.79 -4.49
CA ASP A 14 19.47 -15.11 -5.31
C ASP A 14 18.22 -14.69 -4.50
N ILE A 15 17.88 -13.40 -4.60
CA ILE A 15 16.80 -12.72 -3.86
C ILE A 15 15.46 -13.46 -4.07
N SER A 16 15.31 -14.20 -5.17
CA SER A 16 14.17 -15.08 -5.47
C SER A 16 13.95 -16.21 -4.44
N LYS A 17 14.85 -16.38 -3.47
CA LYS A 17 14.82 -17.46 -2.47
C LYS A 17 14.43 -17.06 -1.05
N ILE A 18 13.96 -15.84 -0.77
CA ILE A 18 13.43 -15.52 0.57
C ILE A 18 12.16 -16.35 0.77
N PRO A 19 12.18 -17.41 1.59
CA PRO A 19 11.05 -18.31 1.67
C PRO A 19 10.00 -17.64 2.55
N ILE A 20 8.93 -17.12 1.92
CA ILE A 20 7.77 -16.62 2.66
C ILE A 20 7.07 -17.80 3.30
N LYS A 21 7.05 -17.81 4.64
CA LYS A 21 6.52 -18.93 5.40
C LYS A 21 4.99 -18.97 5.30
N PRO A 22 4.37 -20.17 5.35
CA PRO A 22 2.95 -20.30 5.59
C PRO A 22 2.54 -19.58 6.89
N LYS A 23 1.39 -18.90 6.84
CA LYS A 23 0.87 -18.16 7.99
C LYS A 23 -0.50 -18.67 8.39
N SER A 24 -0.70 -18.76 9.69
CA SER A 24 -1.99 -18.89 10.33
C SER A 24 -2.35 -17.56 10.97
N TYR A 25 -3.55 -17.06 10.72
CA TYR A 25 -4.12 -15.91 11.40
C TYR A 25 -5.09 -16.40 12.46
N GLU A 26 -5.20 -15.70 13.59
CA GLU A 26 -6.19 -16.03 14.64
C GLU A 26 -7.63 -15.92 14.12
N TYR A 27 -7.84 -15.10 13.09
CA TYR A 27 -9.11 -14.90 12.39
C TYR A 27 -8.84 -14.63 10.91
N PRO A 28 -9.79 -14.90 10.00
CA PRO A 28 -9.63 -14.56 8.59
C PRO A 28 -9.56 -13.05 8.40
N LEU A 29 -8.56 -12.57 7.67
CA LEU A 29 -8.51 -11.17 7.24
C LEU A 29 -9.68 -10.87 6.30
N LEU A 30 -10.26 -9.67 6.44
CA LEU A 30 -11.35 -9.22 5.59
C LEU A 30 -10.86 -8.98 4.15
N ASN A 31 -11.75 -9.24 3.20
CA ASN A 31 -11.55 -9.04 1.77
C ASN A 31 -12.83 -8.42 1.17
N ASP A 32 -12.98 -8.39 -0.15
CA ASP A 32 -14.15 -7.85 -0.85
C ASP A 32 -14.44 -6.36 -0.56
N ILE A 33 -13.43 -5.62 -0.10
CA ILE A 33 -13.55 -4.20 0.26
C ILE A 33 -14.16 -3.40 -0.89
N ILE A 34 -13.65 -3.60 -2.10
CA ILE A 34 -14.11 -2.88 -3.30
C ILE A 34 -15.60 -3.12 -3.59
N LYS A 35 -16.14 -4.31 -3.25
CA LYS A 35 -17.55 -4.64 -3.47
C LYS A 35 -18.47 -3.98 -2.43
N CYS A 36 -17.98 -3.78 -1.21
CA CYS A 36 -18.76 -3.24 -0.10
C CYS A 36 -18.73 -1.71 -0.01
N VAL A 37 -17.75 -1.05 -0.62
CA VAL A 37 -17.59 0.40 -0.53
C VAL A 37 -18.77 1.11 -1.21
N PRO A 38 -19.51 1.98 -0.50
CA PRO A 38 -20.56 2.77 -1.11
C PRO A 38 -19.95 3.75 -2.12
N LYS A 39 -20.69 4.03 -3.19
CA LYS A 39 -20.36 5.16 -4.06
C LYS A 39 -20.39 6.43 -3.21
N PRO A 40 -19.43 7.37 -3.38
CA PRO A 40 -19.45 8.66 -2.68
C PRO A 40 -20.83 9.29 -2.79
N ASN A 41 -21.40 9.68 -1.66
CA ASN A 41 -22.71 10.31 -1.62
C ASN A 41 -22.70 11.54 -2.53
N ASN A 42 -23.38 11.46 -3.68
CA ASN A 42 -23.86 12.67 -4.33
C ASN A 42 -24.82 13.30 -3.31
N ASN A 43 -24.46 14.45 -2.75
CA ASN A 43 -25.34 15.21 -1.86
C ASN A 43 -26.77 15.15 -2.40
N LYS A 44 -27.73 14.80 -1.55
CA LYS A 44 -29.16 14.55 -1.87
C LYS A 44 -29.89 15.72 -2.57
N ASN A 45 -29.19 16.81 -2.89
CA ASN A 45 -29.67 18.03 -3.53
C ASN A 45 -28.95 18.42 -4.84
N LYS A 46 -28.20 17.53 -5.50
CA LYS A 46 -27.63 17.82 -6.83
C LYS A 46 -28.41 17.13 -7.95
N SER A 47 -28.61 17.86 -9.05
CA SER A 47 -29.41 17.46 -10.21
C SER A 47 -28.99 16.09 -10.75
N LYS A 48 -29.93 15.38 -11.39
CA LYS A 48 -29.78 14.03 -11.99
C LYS A 48 -28.63 13.86 -13.01
N ASN A 49 -27.77 14.87 -13.22
CA ASN A 49 -26.72 14.91 -14.23
C ASN A 49 -25.28 14.90 -13.69
N ASP A 50 -25.05 14.63 -12.40
CA ASP A 50 -23.67 14.50 -11.88
C ASP A 50 -23.09 13.10 -12.16
N ILE A 51 -22.67 12.91 -13.41
CA ILE A 51 -21.99 11.70 -13.90
C ILE A 51 -20.51 11.77 -13.51
N GLY A 52 -20.22 11.61 -12.21
CA GLY A 52 -18.85 11.49 -11.73
C GLY A 52 -18.20 10.20 -12.21
N GLN A 53 -16.92 10.26 -12.59
CA GLN A 53 -16.12 9.09 -12.95
C GLN A 53 -15.58 8.43 -11.67
N THR A 54 -15.61 7.10 -11.63
CA THR A 54 -15.06 6.32 -10.51
C THR A 54 -14.20 5.20 -11.08
N TYR A 55 -12.93 5.16 -10.68
CA TYR A 55 -12.00 4.09 -11.01
C TYR A 55 -11.52 3.47 -9.70
N LEU A 56 -11.66 2.15 -9.56
CA LEU A 56 -11.33 1.41 -8.35
C LEU A 56 -10.19 0.42 -8.64
N THR A 57 -9.56 -0.07 -7.58
CA THR A 57 -8.73 -1.27 -7.68
C THR A 57 -9.53 -2.40 -8.33
N VAL A 58 -8.94 -3.07 -9.31
CA VAL A 58 -9.51 -4.21 -10.02
C VAL A 58 -8.97 -5.48 -9.39
N GLY A 59 -9.87 -6.40 -9.04
CA GLY A 59 -9.57 -7.57 -8.24
C GLY A 59 -9.82 -7.31 -6.77
N ASP A 60 -9.27 -8.17 -5.93
CA ASP A 60 -9.49 -8.15 -4.49
C ASP A 60 -8.16 -8.11 -3.73
N PHE A 61 -8.21 -7.73 -2.46
CA PHE A 61 -7.07 -7.70 -1.55
C PHE A 61 -7.54 -7.90 -0.12
N GLN A 62 -6.65 -8.47 0.71
CA GLN A 62 -6.89 -8.64 2.13
C GLN A 62 -6.54 -7.37 2.89
N TYR A 63 -7.36 -7.02 3.87
CA TYR A 63 -7.15 -5.89 4.77
C TYR A 63 -6.15 -6.25 5.88
N PHE A 64 -4.89 -5.88 5.68
CA PHE A 64 -3.88 -5.96 6.74
C PHE A 64 -3.90 -4.68 7.58
N HIS A 65 -3.87 -4.86 8.90
CA HIS A 65 -3.94 -3.77 9.88
C HIS A 65 -3.11 -4.12 11.12
N TYR A 66 -3.02 -3.20 12.08
CA TYR A 66 -2.23 -3.42 13.29
C TYR A 66 -2.61 -4.70 14.03
N GLY A 67 -1.59 -5.48 14.40
CA GLY A 67 -1.74 -6.70 15.18
C GLY A 67 -2.44 -7.87 14.47
N CYS A 68 -2.78 -7.77 13.18
CA CYS A 68 -3.64 -8.76 12.52
C CYS A 68 -3.02 -10.17 12.39
N ASP A 69 -1.68 -10.26 12.51
CA ASP A 69 -0.91 -11.50 12.53
C ASP A 69 -0.21 -11.76 13.89
N GLY A 70 -0.66 -11.09 14.95
CA GLY A 70 -0.10 -11.19 16.30
C GLY A 70 1.15 -10.34 16.55
N HIS A 71 1.75 -9.74 15.52
CA HIS A 71 2.91 -8.87 15.69
C HIS A 71 2.52 -7.53 16.34
N GLN A 72 3.29 -7.06 17.32
CA GLN A 72 3.01 -5.83 18.07
C GLN A 72 3.56 -4.59 17.34
N ASP A 73 2.83 -4.15 16.31
CA ASP A 73 3.26 -3.10 15.39
C ASP A 73 2.51 -1.76 15.54
N HIS A 74 1.73 -1.60 16.62
CA HIS A 74 0.99 -0.37 16.87
C HIS A 74 1.93 0.85 16.97
N GLY A 75 1.62 1.91 16.22
CA GLY A 75 2.40 3.15 16.17
C GLY A 75 3.60 3.12 15.22
N TRP A 76 3.89 1.99 14.55
CA TRP A 76 5.03 1.93 13.62
C TRP A 76 4.86 1.03 12.39
N GLY A 77 3.96 0.06 12.44
CA GLY A 77 3.78 -0.92 11.37
C GLY A 77 2.96 -0.48 10.16
N CYS A 78 2.43 0.74 10.12
CA CYS A 78 1.35 1.10 9.19
C CYS A 78 1.77 0.96 7.71
N ALA A 79 3.03 1.27 7.41
CA ALA A 79 3.60 1.10 6.07
C ALA A 79 3.73 -0.39 5.70
N TYR A 80 4.17 -1.22 6.66
CA TYR A 80 4.22 -2.67 6.48
C TYR A 80 2.84 -3.26 6.21
N ARG A 81 1.80 -2.84 6.95
CA ARG A 81 0.43 -3.32 6.76
C ARG A 81 -0.18 -2.86 5.42
N SER A 82 0.09 -1.62 5.02
CA SER A 82 -0.28 -1.13 3.68
C SER A 82 0.42 -1.93 2.58
N LEU A 83 1.71 -2.23 2.77
CA LEU A 83 2.48 -3.08 1.87
C LEU A 83 1.93 -4.51 1.82
N GLN A 84 1.56 -5.13 2.95
CA GLN A 84 0.96 -6.46 2.97
C GLN A 84 -0.38 -6.51 2.22
N SER A 85 -1.22 -5.47 2.34
CA SER A 85 -2.45 -5.35 1.54
C SER A 85 -2.13 -5.22 0.05
N MET A 86 -1.09 -4.46 -0.32
CA MET A 86 -0.60 -4.37 -1.70
C MET A 86 -0.04 -5.71 -2.21
N CYS A 87 0.74 -6.44 -1.41
CA CYS A 87 1.24 -7.77 -1.74
C CYS A 87 0.10 -8.75 -2.02
N SER A 88 -0.92 -8.75 -1.17
CA SER A 88 -2.14 -9.54 -1.37
C SER A 88 -2.81 -9.23 -2.71
N TRP A 89 -2.94 -7.94 -3.04
CA TRP A 89 -3.47 -7.52 -4.34
C TRP A 89 -2.59 -8.01 -5.51
N ILE A 90 -1.26 -7.84 -5.42
CA ILE A 90 -0.30 -8.28 -6.45
C ILE A 90 -0.41 -9.79 -6.69
N LEU A 91 -0.46 -10.59 -5.63
CA LEU A 91 -0.60 -12.05 -5.71
C LEU A 91 -1.91 -12.44 -6.41
N ASN A 92 -3.02 -11.81 -6.02
CA ASN A 92 -4.32 -12.01 -6.67
C ASN A 92 -4.27 -11.63 -8.15
N LYS A 93 -3.66 -10.48 -8.49
CA LYS A 93 -3.51 -10.01 -9.88
C LYS A 93 -2.68 -10.98 -10.73
N LYS A 94 -1.68 -11.63 -10.14
CA LYS A 94 -0.84 -12.67 -10.80
C LYS A 94 -1.47 -14.06 -10.80
N GLY A 95 -2.60 -14.26 -10.13
CA GLY A 95 -3.20 -15.59 -9.94
C GLY A 95 -2.32 -16.53 -9.12
N GLN A 96 -1.48 -15.98 -8.23
CA GLN A 96 -0.54 -16.74 -7.41
C GLN A 96 -1.13 -17.04 -6.03
N ASN A 97 -1.15 -18.32 -5.66
CA ASN A 97 -1.57 -18.76 -4.33
C ASN A 97 -0.36 -18.86 -3.39
N GLN A 98 0.29 -17.73 -3.12
CA GLN A 98 1.41 -17.61 -2.19
C GLN A 98 1.00 -16.85 -0.93
N ASN A 99 1.82 -16.94 0.11
CA ASN A 99 1.61 -16.18 1.34
C ASN A 99 2.13 -14.74 1.20
N VAL A 100 1.52 -13.82 1.94
CA VAL A 100 1.99 -12.42 2.07
C VAL A 100 3.12 -12.37 3.10
N PRO A 101 4.23 -11.62 2.88
CA PRO A 101 5.39 -11.56 3.77
C PRO A 101 5.05 -10.96 5.15
N SER A 102 5.71 -11.44 6.21
CA SER A 102 5.63 -10.87 7.58
C SER A 102 6.44 -9.59 7.68
N ILE A 103 6.25 -8.83 8.76
CA ILE A 103 7.10 -7.65 9.04
C ILE A 103 8.58 -8.05 9.09
N GLU A 104 8.90 -9.15 9.77
CA GLU A 104 10.25 -9.69 9.85
C GLU A 104 10.79 -10.07 8.45
N GLU A 105 9.98 -10.74 7.61
CA GLU A 105 10.38 -11.10 6.25
C GLU A 105 10.59 -9.86 5.38
N ILE A 106 9.76 -8.82 5.51
CA ILE A 106 9.95 -7.53 4.85
C ILE A 106 11.26 -6.88 5.29
N GLN A 107 11.56 -6.86 6.60
CA GLN A 107 12.81 -6.33 7.13
C GLN A 107 14.02 -7.11 6.63
N ARG A 108 13.94 -8.44 6.59
CA ARG A 108 14.99 -9.32 6.04
C ARG A 108 15.22 -9.04 4.56
N THR A 109 14.17 -8.85 3.77
CA THR A 109 14.28 -8.47 2.35
C THR A 109 15.07 -7.18 2.20
N LEU A 110 14.75 -6.13 2.97
CA LEU A 110 15.46 -4.85 2.91
C LEU A 110 16.94 -4.96 3.32
N VAL A 111 17.26 -5.79 4.31
CA VAL A 111 18.65 -6.07 4.69
C VAL A 111 19.38 -6.84 3.59
N MET A 112 18.74 -7.83 2.98
CA MET A 112 19.33 -8.62 1.89
C MET A 112 19.60 -7.78 0.63
N LEU A 113 18.75 -6.79 0.36
CA LEU A 113 18.96 -5.82 -0.73
C LEU A 113 20.09 -4.82 -0.44
N GLY A 114 20.62 -4.80 0.78
CA GLY A 114 21.63 -3.83 1.22
C GLY A 114 21.09 -2.43 1.52
N ASP A 115 19.76 -2.24 1.48
CA ASP A 115 19.11 -0.96 1.80
C ASP A 115 19.18 -0.64 3.30
N LYS A 116 19.04 -1.68 4.15
CA LYS A 116 19.13 -1.57 5.61
C LYS A 116 20.26 -2.45 6.15
N ASN A 117 20.74 -2.10 7.34
CA ASN A 117 21.73 -2.91 8.04
C ASN A 117 21.08 -4.02 8.89
N GLN A 118 21.86 -5.01 9.34
CA GLN A 118 21.37 -6.18 10.08
C GLN A 118 20.55 -5.85 11.34
N LYS A 119 20.78 -4.70 11.99
CA LYS A 119 20.03 -4.28 13.19
C LYS A 119 18.58 -3.87 12.89
N PHE A 120 18.23 -3.73 11.62
CA PHE A 120 16.88 -3.40 11.18
C PHE A 120 15.90 -4.57 11.33
N ILE A 121 16.40 -5.81 11.27
CA ILE A 121 15.58 -7.00 11.54
C ILE A 121 15.17 -7.00 13.01
N ASP A 122 13.89 -7.27 13.26
CA ASP A 122 13.24 -7.21 14.58
C ASP A 122 13.23 -5.82 15.23
N SER A 123 13.61 -4.77 14.48
CA SER A 123 13.46 -3.39 14.92
C SER A 123 12.00 -2.94 14.83
N ARG A 124 11.72 -1.74 15.38
CA ARG A 124 10.43 -1.04 15.24
C ARG A 124 10.53 0.16 14.31
N ASP A 125 11.55 0.17 13.45
CA ASP A 125 11.80 1.27 12.53
C ASP A 125 10.71 1.32 11.45
N TRP A 126 10.34 2.52 11.03
CA TRP A 126 9.38 2.73 9.95
C TRP A 126 10.00 2.44 8.58
N ILE A 127 9.16 2.06 7.61
CA ILE A 127 9.50 2.04 6.18
C ILE A 127 8.68 3.08 5.42
N GLY A 128 9.20 3.57 4.30
CA GLY A 128 8.53 4.49 3.40
C GLY A 128 8.14 3.85 2.07
N ALA A 129 7.63 4.68 1.17
CA ALA A 129 7.22 4.26 -0.17
C ALA A 129 8.38 3.69 -1.00
N LEU A 130 9.62 4.12 -0.75
CA LEU A 130 10.79 3.63 -1.47
C LEU A 130 11.14 2.20 -1.07
N GLU A 131 11.20 1.92 0.24
CA GLU A 131 11.39 0.56 0.74
C GLU A 131 10.25 -0.38 0.29
N VAL A 132 9.02 0.14 0.24
CA VAL A 132 7.88 -0.60 -0.34
C VAL A 132 8.17 -1.01 -1.79
N CYS A 133 8.66 -0.10 -2.64
CA CYS A 133 9.05 -0.42 -4.02
C CYS A 133 10.10 -1.52 -4.09
N TYR A 134 11.15 -1.43 -3.27
CA TYR A 134 12.23 -2.42 -3.23
C TYR A 134 11.72 -3.81 -2.87
N VAL A 135 10.82 -3.91 -1.89
CA VAL A 135 10.30 -5.19 -1.42
C VAL A 135 9.40 -5.85 -2.47
N ILE A 136 8.51 -5.09 -3.13
CA ILE A 136 7.64 -5.70 -4.14
C ILE A 136 8.40 -6.09 -5.42
N ASP A 137 9.43 -5.33 -5.79
CA ASP A 137 10.30 -5.68 -6.91
C ASP A 137 11.06 -6.97 -6.60
N ALA A 138 11.67 -7.05 -5.42
CA ALA A 138 12.41 -8.22 -4.96
C ALA A 138 11.56 -9.50 -4.85
N LEU A 139 10.38 -9.41 -4.24
CA LEU A 139 9.55 -10.59 -3.95
C LEU A 139 8.69 -11.03 -5.13
N TYR A 140 8.25 -10.08 -5.97
CA TYR A 140 7.28 -10.36 -7.01
C TYR A 140 7.77 -10.04 -8.42
N ASN A 141 8.95 -9.43 -8.60
CA ASN A 141 9.39 -8.91 -9.89
C ASN A 141 8.33 -7.95 -10.48
N VAL A 142 7.91 -6.98 -9.65
CA VAL A 142 6.93 -5.93 -9.97
C VAL A 142 7.58 -4.59 -9.72
N SER A 143 7.89 -3.87 -10.79
CA SER A 143 8.39 -2.51 -10.70
C SER A 143 7.30 -1.56 -10.20
N SER A 144 7.70 -0.36 -9.77
CA SER A 144 6.78 0.68 -9.29
C SER A 144 7.10 2.04 -9.86
N LYS A 145 6.07 2.85 -10.09
CA LYS A 145 6.20 4.29 -10.24
C LYS A 145 6.03 4.94 -8.87
N ILE A 146 6.95 5.82 -8.50
CA ILE A 146 6.77 6.70 -7.34
C ILE A 146 6.27 8.06 -7.82
N ILE A 147 5.18 8.54 -7.23
CA ILE A 147 4.73 9.92 -7.35
C ILE A 147 5.12 10.65 -6.07
N HIS A 148 5.97 11.65 -6.21
CA HIS A 148 6.37 12.52 -5.12
C HIS A 148 5.46 13.75 -5.10
N VAL A 149 4.71 13.93 -4.02
CA VAL A 149 3.95 15.14 -3.74
C VAL A 149 4.71 15.90 -2.66
N THR A 150 5.42 16.95 -3.05
CA THR A 150 6.24 17.72 -2.10
C THR A 150 5.37 18.64 -1.25
N LYS A 151 5.91 19.19 -0.15
CA LYS A 151 5.20 20.14 0.73
C LYS A 151 4.74 21.43 0.02
N PHE A 152 5.24 21.69 -1.19
CA PHE A 152 4.90 22.87 -1.99
C PHE A 152 4.02 22.52 -3.19
N GLU A 153 3.68 21.25 -3.36
CA GLU A 153 2.83 20.76 -4.44
C GLU A 153 1.50 20.29 -3.90
N LYS A 154 0.43 20.63 -4.60
CA LYS A 154 -0.89 20.08 -4.30
C LYS A 154 -1.02 18.70 -4.90
N LEU A 155 -1.65 17.79 -4.14
CA LEU A 155 -2.05 16.47 -4.62
C LEU A 155 -2.90 16.55 -5.91
N GLU A 156 -3.66 17.65 -6.07
CA GLU A 156 -4.41 18.03 -7.27
C GLU A 156 -3.61 17.88 -8.57
N ASN A 157 -2.33 18.24 -8.57
CA ASN A 157 -1.47 18.19 -9.76
C ASN A 157 -1.23 16.77 -10.27
N HIS A 158 -1.38 15.77 -9.40
CA HIS A 158 -1.09 14.36 -9.70
C HIS A 158 -2.35 13.51 -9.90
N ILE A 159 -3.54 14.10 -9.71
CA ILE A 159 -4.83 13.40 -9.79
C ILE A 159 -5.09 12.78 -11.16
N GLU A 160 -4.72 13.47 -12.25
CA GLU A 160 -4.93 12.93 -13.59
C GLU A 160 -4.07 11.68 -13.83
N SER A 161 -2.80 11.70 -13.38
CA SER A 161 -1.93 10.52 -13.45
C SER A 161 -2.45 9.38 -12.58
N LEU A 162 -3.03 9.68 -11.41
CA LEU A 162 -3.58 8.69 -10.50
C LEU A 162 -4.88 8.08 -11.07
N ALA A 163 -5.76 8.90 -11.65
CA ALA A 163 -6.96 8.45 -12.33
C ALA A 163 -6.65 7.54 -13.52
N LYS A 164 -5.69 7.94 -14.36
CA LYS A 164 -5.20 7.10 -15.44
C LYS A 164 -4.63 5.77 -14.94
N TYR A 165 -3.88 5.78 -13.84
CA TYR A 165 -3.37 4.55 -13.23
C TYR A 165 -4.48 3.58 -12.80
N PHE A 166 -5.52 4.07 -12.10
CA PHE A 166 -6.64 3.22 -11.73
C PHE A 166 -7.45 2.74 -12.95
N GLN A 167 -7.57 3.57 -13.99
CA GLN A 167 -8.24 3.19 -15.22
C GLN A 167 -7.49 2.11 -16.00
N ASP A 168 -6.17 2.24 -16.15
CA ASP A 168 -5.37 1.35 -16.99
C ASP A 168 -4.95 0.06 -16.24
N ILE A 169 -4.54 0.19 -14.98
CA ILE A 169 -3.97 -0.90 -14.17
C ILE A 169 -4.99 -1.45 -13.16
N GLY A 170 -5.77 -0.55 -12.55
CA GLY A 170 -6.66 -0.89 -11.44
C GLY A 170 -5.88 -1.36 -10.21
N GLY A 171 -4.78 -0.68 -9.89
CA GLY A 171 -3.87 -1.11 -8.83
C GLY A 171 -4.32 -0.79 -7.40
N PHE A 172 -3.56 -1.27 -6.42
CA PHE A 172 -3.60 -0.79 -5.04
C PHE A 172 -2.37 0.09 -4.79
N VAL A 173 -2.57 1.32 -4.33
CA VAL A 173 -1.50 2.31 -4.15
C VAL A 173 -1.17 2.45 -2.67
N MET A 174 0.10 2.43 -2.30
CA MET A 174 0.53 2.78 -0.95
C MET A 174 0.91 4.26 -0.93
N MET A 175 0.41 4.99 0.07
CA MET A 175 0.75 6.38 0.33
C MET A 175 1.53 6.45 1.66
N GLY A 176 2.78 6.88 1.59
CA GLY A 176 3.56 7.30 2.77
C GLY A 176 3.46 8.80 2.99
N GLY A 177 3.62 9.26 4.23
CA GLY A 177 3.59 10.68 4.61
C GLY A 177 4.46 11.00 5.82
N ASP A 178 4.87 12.27 5.93
CA ASP A 178 5.79 12.80 6.96
C ASP A 178 5.07 13.17 8.26
N MET A 179 4.21 14.20 8.18
CA MET A 179 3.61 14.82 9.36
C MET A 179 2.37 14.08 9.88
N ASP A 180 1.73 13.27 9.04
CA ASP A 180 0.70 12.33 9.51
C ASP A 180 1.29 10.98 9.92
N ALA A 181 2.58 10.70 9.61
CA ALA A 181 3.34 9.46 9.84
C ALA A 181 2.57 8.14 9.56
N SER A 182 1.42 8.25 8.91
CA SER A 182 0.41 7.20 8.87
C SER A 182 0.29 6.79 7.42
N SER A 183 1.03 5.76 7.08
CA SER A 183 0.91 5.13 5.78
C SER A 183 -0.50 4.59 5.59
N LYS A 184 -1.05 4.76 4.38
CA LYS A 184 -2.40 4.33 4.01
C LYS A 184 -2.39 3.66 2.64
N GLY A 185 -3.37 2.81 2.40
CA GLY A 185 -3.72 2.38 1.06
C GLY A 185 -4.65 3.37 0.36
N ILE A 186 -4.54 3.46 -0.96
CA ILE A 186 -5.54 4.09 -1.83
C ILE A 186 -6.01 3.02 -2.81
N ALA A 187 -7.31 2.73 -2.76
CA ALA A 187 -7.94 1.64 -3.53
C ALA A 187 -8.92 2.16 -4.59
N GLY A 188 -8.89 3.46 -4.87
CA GLY A 188 -9.71 4.06 -5.90
C GLY A 188 -9.72 5.58 -5.87
N ILE A 189 -10.30 6.13 -6.93
CA ILE A 189 -10.47 7.56 -7.15
C ILE A 189 -11.85 7.83 -7.75
N ARG A 190 -12.47 8.90 -7.27
CA ARG A 190 -13.74 9.44 -7.74
C ARG A 190 -13.52 10.89 -8.12
N ARG A 191 -14.01 11.28 -9.28
CA ARG A 191 -14.01 12.68 -9.72
C ARG A 191 -15.40 13.07 -10.21
N ASP A 192 -15.95 14.12 -9.61
CA ASP A 192 -17.09 14.85 -10.15
C ASP A 192 -16.62 16.21 -10.69
N ARG A 193 -17.55 17.09 -11.08
CA ARG A 193 -17.20 18.40 -11.67
C ARG A 193 -16.44 19.32 -10.71
N GLU A 194 -16.65 19.17 -9.42
CA GLU A 194 -16.18 20.09 -8.39
C GLU A 194 -15.18 19.44 -7.42
N ASN A 195 -15.28 18.12 -7.22
CA ASN A 195 -14.57 17.42 -6.17
C ASN A 195 -13.86 16.17 -6.71
N THR A 196 -12.73 15.88 -6.07
CA THR A 196 -12.01 14.63 -6.23
C THR A 196 -11.88 13.96 -4.86
N TYR A 197 -12.15 12.65 -4.83
CA TYR A 197 -12.04 11.83 -3.64
C TYR A 197 -11.13 10.63 -3.90
N LEU A 198 -10.37 10.25 -2.88
CA LEU A 198 -9.60 9.02 -2.86
C LEU A 198 -10.24 8.03 -1.89
N LEU A 199 -10.34 6.77 -2.30
CA LEU A 199 -10.78 5.69 -1.42
C LEU A 199 -9.61 5.26 -0.54
N ILE A 200 -9.61 5.72 0.70
CA ILE A 200 -8.58 5.43 1.68
C ILE A 200 -8.86 4.09 2.36
N VAL A 201 -7.82 3.27 2.45
CA VAL A 201 -7.75 2.05 3.25
C VAL A 201 -6.72 2.29 4.36
N ASP A 202 -7.22 2.56 5.56
CA ASP A 202 -6.41 2.94 6.70
C ASP A 202 -6.01 1.69 7.50
N PRO A 203 -4.71 1.35 7.65
CA PRO A 203 -4.27 0.14 8.33
C PRO A 203 -4.22 0.26 9.87
N HIS A 204 -4.64 1.37 10.46
CA HIS A 204 -4.46 1.63 11.90
C HIS A 204 -5.53 0.97 12.77
N PHE A 205 -6.46 0.19 12.19
CA PHE A 205 -7.45 -0.56 12.96
C PHE A 205 -6.74 -1.50 13.93
N SER A 206 -7.17 -1.45 15.19
CA SER A 206 -6.64 -2.29 16.27
C SER A 206 -7.77 -3.12 16.85
N GLY A 207 -7.59 -4.44 16.89
CA GLY A 207 -8.61 -5.41 17.30
C GLY A 207 -8.94 -6.41 16.19
N VAL A 208 -10.07 -7.10 16.31
CA VAL A 208 -10.56 -8.05 15.30
C VAL A 208 -11.76 -7.42 14.60
N PRO A 209 -11.68 -7.07 13.30
CA PRO A 209 -12.81 -6.49 12.60
C PRO A 209 -13.84 -7.58 12.27
N THR A 210 -15.11 -7.32 12.57
CA THR A 210 -16.22 -8.26 12.37
C THR A 210 -16.77 -8.25 10.95
N SER A 211 -16.64 -7.13 10.24
CA SER A 211 -17.11 -6.97 8.86
C SER A 211 -16.46 -5.77 8.16
N VAL A 212 -16.50 -5.74 6.83
CA VAL A 212 -16.10 -4.55 6.05
C VAL A 212 -16.97 -3.34 6.40
N GLN A 213 -18.26 -3.57 6.70
CA GLN A 213 -19.18 -2.49 7.11
C GLN A 213 -18.71 -1.80 8.40
N GLU A 214 -18.22 -2.56 9.38
CA GLU A 214 -17.65 -1.99 10.61
C GLU A 214 -16.47 -1.05 10.31
N LEU A 215 -15.57 -1.45 9.41
CA LEU A 215 -14.43 -0.64 9.01
C LEU A 215 -14.86 0.65 8.29
N ILE A 216 -15.93 0.58 7.49
CA ILE A 216 -16.52 1.74 6.81
C ILE A 216 -17.16 2.67 7.85
N ASP A 217 -18.00 2.14 8.75
CA ASP A 217 -18.72 2.91 9.78
C ASP A 217 -17.77 3.61 10.75
N LYS A 218 -16.64 2.97 11.07
CA LYS A 218 -15.56 3.55 11.88
C LYS A 218 -14.60 4.46 11.10
N GLY A 219 -14.75 4.54 9.77
CA GLY A 219 -13.96 5.43 8.92
C GLY A 219 -12.55 4.94 8.56
N TYR A 220 -12.23 3.67 8.77
CA TYR A 220 -10.97 3.06 8.31
C TYR A 220 -10.99 2.79 6.79
N ILE A 221 -12.17 2.58 6.22
CA ILE A 221 -12.38 2.49 4.78
C ILE A 221 -13.33 3.61 4.38
N ARG A 222 -12.83 4.66 3.72
CA ARG A 222 -13.63 5.85 3.42
C ARG A 222 -13.17 6.60 2.19
N TRP A 223 -14.11 7.26 1.54
CA TRP A 223 -13.79 8.30 0.57
C TRP A 223 -13.37 9.58 1.28
N ARG A 224 -12.19 10.09 0.97
CA ARG A 224 -11.65 11.33 1.52
C ARG A 224 -11.46 12.34 0.40
N ASN A 225 -11.97 13.56 0.57
CA ASN A 225 -11.74 14.62 -0.41
C ASN A 225 -10.26 15.01 -0.40
N ILE A 226 -9.68 15.26 -1.58
CA ILE A 226 -8.26 15.62 -1.69
C ILE A 226 -7.89 16.92 -0.97
N ASN A 227 -8.87 17.82 -0.77
CA ASN A 227 -8.71 19.07 -0.03
C ASN A 227 -8.67 18.87 1.50
N GLU A 228 -8.98 17.68 1.99
CA GLU A 228 -8.87 17.34 3.42
C GLU A 228 -7.47 16.82 3.79
N PHE A 229 -6.57 16.63 2.82
CA PHE A 229 -5.18 16.30 3.07
C PHE A 229 -4.42 17.57 3.49
N ILE A 230 -3.40 17.43 4.32
CA ILE A 230 -2.73 18.57 4.95
C ILE A 230 -1.81 19.25 3.91
N ASP A 231 -2.05 20.52 3.62
CA ASP A 231 -1.33 21.30 2.60
C ASP A 231 0.19 21.48 2.85
N ASN A 232 0.71 21.04 4.01
CA ASN A 232 2.13 21.15 4.39
C ASN A 232 2.81 19.79 4.65
N SER A 233 2.18 18.65 4.32
CA SER A 233 2.84 17.34 4.33
C SER A 233 3.39 17.00 2.95
N PHE A 234 4.48 16.22 2.91
CA PHE A 234 4.82 15.50 1.68
C PHE A 234 4.15 14.13 1.69
N HIS A 235 3.79 13.65 0.51
CA HIS A 235 3.30 12.29 0.31
C HIS A 235 4.08 11.60 -0.80
N ASN A 236 4.48 10.36 -0.57
CA ASN A 236 5.06 9.52 -1.60
C ASN A 236 4.07 8.40 -1.92
N LEU A 237 3.61 8.33 -3.16
CA LEU A 237 2.70 7.29 -3.63
C LEU A 237 3.50 6.23 -4.37
N CYS A 238 3.44 4.98 -3.92
CA CYS A 238 3.99 3.82 -4.62
C CYS A 238 2.90 3.13 -5.44
N LEU A 239 3.06 3.15 -6.76
CA LEU A 239 2.13 2.60 -7.74
C LEU A 239 2.77 1.37 -8.43
N PRO A 240 2.43 0.14 -8.04
CA PRO A 240 2.92 -1.07 -8.71
C PRO A 240 2.46 -1.14 -10.16
N ILE A 241 3.35 -1.49 -11.09
CA ILE A 241 3.08 -1.58 -12.53
C ILE A 241 3.22 -3.03 -13.03
N PHE A 242 2.38 -3.41 -14.00
CA PHE A 242 2.29 -4.76 -14.58
C PHE A 242 2.42 -4.71 -16.10
#